data_AF-A0A495JV64-F1
#
_entry.id   AF-A0A495JV64-F1
#
_cell.length_a   1.000
_cell.length_b   1.000
_cell.length_c   1.000
_cell.angle_alpha   90.00
_cell.angle_beta   90.00
_cell.angle_gamma   90.00
#
_symmetry.space_group_name_H-M   'P 1'
#
loop_
_entity.id
_entity.type
_entity.pdbx_description
1 polymer ?
#
loop_
_entity_poly.entity_id
_entity_poly.type
_entity_poly.pdbx_seq_one_letter_code
_entity_poly.pdbx_strand_id
1 'polypeptide(L)'
;MRWATRAGIHIDRAACAWLIRRHIDPDAEFVFVADPAEVPADATPFDMRGVDLSHHGADCTFETILRRHDLADPVLWRLAEIIHEADIDDGRYDAPEAPGLDVVLRGLSMICDDPRVLQLTGPLFDGLYEYHHRALLLGRTPA
;
A
#
# COMPACT_ATOMS: atom_id res chain seq x y z
N MET A 1 -4.28 9.15 14.13
CA MET A 1 -2.94 9.79 14.30
C MET A 1 -2.50 10.38 12.96
N ARG A 2 -1.44 11.20 12.91
CA ARG A 2 -0.89 11.67 11.63
C ARG A 2 0.16 10.69 11.11
N TRP A 3 0.14 10.46 9.81
CA TRP A 3 1.07 9.59 9.11
C TRP A 3 1.68 10.34 7.93
N ALA A 4 2.98 10.24 7.71
CA ALA A 4 3.67 11.00 6.69
C ALA A 4 4.33 10.10 5.64
N THR A 5 4.20 10.45 4.38
CA THR A 5 4.96 9.83 3.28
C THR A 5 5.39 10.87 2.24
N ARG A 6 6.24 10.48 1.29
CA ARG A 6 6.70 11.39 0.24
C ARG A 6 5.56 11.72 -0.72
N ALA A 7 5.49 12.97 -1.15
CA ALA A 7 4.56 13.42 -2.19
C ALA A 7 4.77 12.69 -3.52
N GLY A 8 3.75 12.69 -4.37
CA GLY A 8 3.74 11.92 -5.61
C GLY A 8 3.61 10.43 -5.32
N ILE A 9 2.51 10.06 -4.66
CA ILE A 9 2.28 8.68 -4.22
C ILE A 9 2.06 7.75 -5.40
N HIS A 10 2.65 6.57 -5.29
CA HIS A 10 2.49 5.46 -6.22
C HIS A 10 1.92 4.24 -5.48
N ILE A 11 2.01 3.06 -6.09
CA ILE A 11 1.33 1.85 -5.64
C ILE A 11 1.62 1.47 -4.18
N ASP A 12 2.88 1.34 -3.76
CA ASP A 12 3.22 0.91 -2.40
C ASP A 12 2.72 1.90 -1.34
N ARG A 13 2.89 3.21 -1.54
CA ARG A 13 2.38 4.25 -0.62
C ARG A 13 0.87 4.28 -0.53
N ALA A 14 0.18 4.17 -1.67
CA ALA A 14 -1.27 4.15 -1.70
C ALA A 14 -1.81 2.91 -0.98
N ALA A 15 -1.19 1.75 -1.21
CA ALA A 15 -1.54 0.49 -0.55
C ALA A 15 -1.26 0.54 0.95
N CYS A 16 -0.10 1.06 1.36
CA CYS A 16 0.26 1.25 2.77
C CYS A 16 -0.72 2.19 3.48
N ALA A 17 -1.09 3.30 2.85
CA ALA A 17 -2.08 4.23 3.41
C ALA A 17 -3.46 3.57 3.57
N TRP A 18 -3.89 2.75 2.62
CA TRP A 18 -5.10 1.94 2.76
C TRP A 18 -4.99 0.93 3.91
N LEU A 19 -3.88 0.18 3.99
CA LEU A 19 -3.63 -0.81 5.04
C LEU A 19 -3.63 -0.17 6.43
N ILE A 20 -2.91 0.94 6.59
CA ILE A 20 -2.85 1.71 7.84
C ILE A 20 -4.27 2.12 8.24
N ARG A 21 -5.03 2.76 7.35
CA ARG A 21 -6.38 3.22 7.69
C ARG A 21 -7.33 2.07 8.01
N ARG A 22 -7.18 0.92 7.35
CA ARG A 22 -8.13 -0.19 7.50
C ARG A 22 -7.84 -1.09 8.70
N HIS A 23 -6.56 -1.29 9.05
CA HIS A 23 -6.15 -2.32 10.00
C HIS A 23 -5.32 -1.81 11.19
N ILE A 24 -4.85 -0.56 11.17
CA ILE A 24 -3.93 -0.03 12.20
C ILE A 24 -4.53 1.21 12.90
N ASP A 25 -4.94 2.21 12.11
CA ASP A 25 -5.41 3.51 12.60
C ASP A 25 -6.59 4.01 11.74
N PRO A 26 -7.84 3.72 12.13
CA PRO A 26 -9.04 4.14 11.40
C PRO A 26 -9.17 5.65 11.20
N ASP A 27 -8.58 6.43 12.11
CA ASP A 27 -8.59 7.89 12.11
C ASP A 27 -7.27 8.46 11.55
N ALA A 28 -6.56 7.69 10.71
CA ALA A 28 -5.31 8.11 10.10
C ALA A 28 -5.49 9.33 9.18
N GLU A 29 -4.78 10.40 9.50
CA GLU A 29 -4.60 11.58 8.66
C GLU A 29 -3.26 11.49 7.94
N PHE A 30 -3.26 11.63 6.61
CA PHE A 30 -2.03 11.52 5.81
C PHE A 30 -1.48 12.89 5.44
N VAL A 31 -0.17 13.03 5.58
CA VAL A 31 0.61 14.21 5.23
C VAL A 31 1.61 13.81 4.15
N PHE A 32 1.71 14.63 3.10
CA PHE A 32 2.62 14.40 1.99
C PHE A 32 3.69 15.47 2.01
N VAL A 33 4.96 15.05 2.09
CA VAL A 33 6.11 15.96 2.19
C VAL A 33 7.04 15.80 0.99
N ALA A 34 7.73 16.88 0.62
CA ALA A 34 8.71 16.82 -0.46
C ALA A 34 10.06 16.30 0.06
N ASP A 35 10.44 16.70 1.27
CA ASP A 35 11.66 16.28 1.95
C ASP A 35 11.33 15.54 3.27
N PRO A 36 11.95 14.38 3.56
CA PRO A 36 11.82 13.71 4.86
C PRO A 36 12.10 14.60 6.09
N ALA A 37 12.91 15.67 5.95
CA ALA A 37 13.15 16.64 7.01
C ALA A 37 11.90 17.50 7.35
N GLU A 38 10.90 17.54 6.47
CA GLU A 38 9.64 18.27 6.66
C GLU A 38 8.56 17.43 7.37
N VAL A 39 8.86 16.17 7.72
CA VAL A 39 7.92 15.32 8.46
C VAL A 39 7.56 15.97 9.79
N PRO A 40 6.26 16.22 10.08
CA PRO A 40 5.83 16.76 11.36
C PRO A 40 6.27 15.86 12.53
N ALA A 41 6.68 16.47 13.65
CA ALA A 41 7.12 15.73 14.82
C ALA A 41 6.02 14.83 15.44
N ASP A 42 4.75 15.12 15.15
CA ASP A 42 3.57 14.37 15.57
C ASP A 42 3.09 13.36 14.51
N ALA A 43 3.84 13.13 13.44
CA ALA A 43 3.50 12.20 12.38
C ALA A 43 4.43 10.98 12.34
N THR A 44 3.84 9.79 12.13
CA THR A 44 4.60 8.54 11.92
C THR A 44 4.98 8.42 10.44
N PRO A 45 6.27 8.44 10.08
CA PRO A 45 6.67 8.34 8.68
C PRO A 45 6.63 6.90 8.16
N PHE A 46 6.27 6.72 6.89
CA PHE A 46 6.33 5.44 6.18
C PHE A 46 6.72 5.62 4.70
N ASP A 47 7.27 4.57 4.08
CA ASP A 47 7.83 4.53 2.72
C ASP A 47 8.82 5.69 2.43
N MET A 48 9.69 5.95 3.41
CA MET A 48 10.78 6.89 3.29
C MET A 48 12.11 6.22 3.57
N ARG A 49 13.18 6.77 3.02
CA ARG A 49 14.51 6.24 3.31
C ARG A 49 14.86 6.45 4.79
N GLY A 50 15.23 5.36 5.46
CA GLY A 50 15.74 5.41 6.83
C GLY A 50 14.69 5.50 7.94
N VAL A 51 13.41 5.29 7.61
CA VAL A 51 12.33 5.21 8.61
C VAL A 51 11.97 3.76 8.91
N ASP A 52 11.37 3.49 10.07
CA ASP A 52 11.10 2.12 10.51
C ASP A 52 10.14 1.37 9.59
N LEU A 53 9.14 2.06 9.05
CA LEU A 53 8.15 1.51 8.11
C LEU A 53 8.56 1.88 6.68
N SER A 54 9.60 1.23 6.17
CA SER A 54 10.08 1.38 4.79
C SER A 54 10.31 0.01 4.17
N HIS A 55 10.90 -0.04 2.99
CA HIS A 55 11.51 -1.27 2.48
C HIS A 55 12.56 -1.82 3.47
N HIS A 56 12.56 -3.13 3.70
CA HIS A 56 13.56 -3.83 4.54
C HIS A 56 14.01 -5.13 3.88
N GLY A 57 15.30 -5.23 3.56
CA GLY A 57 15.83 -6.40 2.87
C GLY A 57 15.20 -6.55 1.49
N ALA A 58 14.46 -7.63 1.29
CA ALA A 58 13.73 -7.90 0.06
C ALA A 58 12.23 -7.60 0.19
N ASP A 59 11.77 -6.99 1.28
CA ASP A 59 10.35 -6.72 1.49
C ASP A 59 10.03 -5.25 1.16
N CYS A 60 8.92 -5.01 0.46
CA CYS A 60 8.39 -3.66 0.23
C CYS A 60 7.83 -3.06 1.54
N THR A 61 7.37 -1.79 1.51
CA THR A 61 6.83 -1.17 2.73
C THR A 61 5.56 -1.88 3.20
N PHE A 62 4.69 -2.30 2.29
CA PHE A 62 3.46 -3.01 2.65
C PHE A 62 3.75 -4.31 3.42
N GLU A 63 4.66 -5.14 2.91
CA GLU A 63 5.12 -6.37 3.58
C GLU A 63 5.74 -6.06 4.95
N THR A 64 6.57 -5.00 5.02
CA THR A 64 7.15 -4.55 6.29
C THR A 64 6.08 -4.19 7.31
N ILE A 65 5.06 -3.42 6.93
CA ILE A 65 3.97 -3.03 7.83
C ILE A 65 3.21 -4.27 8.32
N LEU A 66 2.90 -5.23 7.44
CA LEU A 66 2.25 -6.48 7.84
C LEU A 66 3.06 -7.21 8.92
N ARG A 67 4.39 -7.33 8.75
CA ARG A 67 5.26 -7.99 9.75
C ARG A 67 5.35 -7.19 11.05
N ARG A 68 5.57 -5.88 10.97
CA ARG A 68 5.77 -5.02 12.15
C ARG A 68 4.52 -4.93 13.04
N HIS A 69 3.34 -5.13 12.47
CA HIS A 69 2.06 -5.11 13.17
C HIS A 69 1.43 -6.50 13.37
N ASP A 70 2.17 -7.58 13.12
CA ASP A 70 1.71 -8.97 13.27
C ASP A 70 0.40 -9.27 12.53
N LEU A 71 0.20 -8.66 11.36
CA LEU A 71 -0.99 -8.86 10.53
C LEU A 71 -0.85 -10.14 9.71
N ALA A 72 -1.53 -11.20 10.17
CA ALA A 72 -1.42 -12.56 9.62
C ALA A 72 -2.56 -12.95 8.66
N ASP A 73 -3.41 -12.00 8.24
CA ASP A 73 -4.51 -12.30 7.31
C ASP A 73 -3.96 -12.77 5.95
N PRO A 74 -4.29 -14.00 5.50
CA PRO A 74 -3.76 -14.53 4.25
C PRO A 74 -4.17 -13.72 3.02
N VAL A 75 -5.31 -13.01 3.06
CA VAL A 75 -5.74 -12.13 1.96
C VAL A 75 -4.84 -10.91 1.89
N LEU A 76 -4.47 -10.32 3.04
CA LEU A 76 -3.50 -9.22 3.07
C LEU A 76 -2.14 -9.65 2.53
N TRP A 77 -1.69 -10.88 2.84
CA TRP A 77 -0.46 -11.42 2.29
C TRP A 77 -0.54 -11.65 0.77
N ARG A 78 -1.69 -12.08 0.22
CA ARG A 78 -1.86 -12.13 -1.24
C ARG A 78 -1.81 -10.74 -1.88
N LEU A 79 -2.40 -9.73 -1.24
CA LEU A 79 -2.25 -8.35 -1.70
C LEU A 79 -0.79 -7.90 -1.64
N ALA A 80 -0.05 -8.27 -0.61
CA ALA A 80 1.37 -7.96 -0.47
C ALA A 80 2.21 -8.49 -1.63
N GLU A 81 1.95 -9.72 -2.09
CA GLU A 81 2.60 -10.28 -3.29
C GLU A 81 2.34 -9.43 -4.55
N ILE A 82 1.09 -8.99 -4.75
CA ILE A 82 0.71 -8.15 -5.91
C ILE A 82 1.39 -6.77 -5.82
N ILE A 83 1.41 -6.18 -4.63
CA ILE A 83 2.02 -4.85 -4.41
C ILE A 83 3.54 -4.94 -4.56
N HIS A 84 4.15 -6.02 -4.09
CA HIS A 84 5.58 -6.28 -4.24
C HIS A 84 5.99 -6.30 -5.71
N GLU A 85 5.32 -7.11 -6.55
CA GLU A 85 5.64 -7.16 -7.98
C GLU A 85 5.36 -5.84 -8.69
N ALA A 86 4.39 -5.06 -8.21
CA ALA A 86 4.09 -3.77 -8.80
C ALA A 86 5.09 -2.66 -8.42
N ASP A 87 5.73 -2.76 -7.26
CA ASP A 87 6.65 -1.76 -6.73
C ASP A 87 8.13 -2.09 -7.00
N ILE A 88 8.51 -3.36 -6.83
CA ILE A 88 9.90 -3.85 -6.94
C ILE A 88 10.16 -4.52 -8.31
N ASP A 89 9.19 -5.25 -8.86
CA ASP A 89 9.26 -5.94 -10.17
C ASP A 89 10.52 -6.83 -10.33
N ASP A 90 10.81 -7.66 -9.32
CA ASP A 90 11.94 -8.61 -9.34
C ASP A 90 11.54 -10.05 -9.72
N GLY A 91 10.25 -10.31 -9.95
CA GLY A 91 9.72 -11.61 -10.37
C GLY A 91 9.67 -12.64 -9.25
N ARG A 92 9.65 -12.21 -7.97
CA ARG A 92 9.59 -13.08 -6.80
C ARG A 92 8.26 -13.82 -6.67
N TYR A 93 7.15 -13.18 -7.04
CA TYR A 93 5.79 -13.69 -6.91
C TYR A 93 5.07 -13.79 -8.26
N ASP A 94 4.21 -14.80 -8.41
CA ASP A 94 3.29 -14.90 -9.56
C ASP A 94 2.05 -14.02 -9.31
N ALA A 95 2.17 -12.75 -9.70
CA ALA A 95 1.12 -11.73 -9.55
C ALA A 95 0.78 -11.08 -10.89
N PRO A 96 0.03 -11.76 -11.78
CA PRO A 96 -0.33 -11.23 -13.10
C PRO A 96 -1.17 -9.95 -13.03
N GLU A 97 -1.81 -9.65 -11.89
CA GLU A 97 -2.56 -8.43 -11.65
C GLU A 97 -1.67 -7.18 -11.47
N ALA A 98 -0.40 -7.37 -11.05
CA ALA A 98 0.49 -6.30 -10.63
C ALA A 98 0.78 -5.25 -11.72
N PRO A 99 1.13 -5.61 -12.98
CA PRO A 99 1.43 -4.62 -14.01
C PRO A 99 0.23 -3.72 -14.35
N GLY A 100 -0.98 -4.31 -14.37
CA GLY A 100 -2.20 -3.57 -14.64
C GLY A 100 -2.53 -2.60 -13.50
N LEU A 101 -2.36 -3.05 -12.26
CA LEU A 101 -2.59 -2.22 -11.08
C LEU A 101 -1.58 -1.07 -11.01
N ASP A 102 -0.29 -1.30 -11.26
CA ASP A 102 0.73 -0.24 -11.32
C ASP A 102 0.36 0.81 -12.36
N VAL A 103 0.07 0.40 -13.60
CA VAL A 103 -0.25 1.33 -14.69
C VAL A 103 -1.42 2.24 -14.33
N VAL A 104 -2.48 1.69 -13.73
CA VAL A 104 -3.65 2.46 -13.34
C VAL A 104 -3.32 3.43 -12.21
N LEU A 105 -2.67 2.98 -11.13
CA LEU A 105 -2.37 3.82 -9.97
C LEU A 105 -1.33 4.89 -10.30
N ARG A 106 -0.31 4.54 -11.07
CA ARG A 106 0.68 5.48 -11.60
C ARG A 106 0.01 6.51 -12.50
N GLY A 107 -0.89 6.10 -13.38
CA GLY A 107 -1.68 7.01 -14.21
C GLY A 107 -2.53 7.99 -13.39
N LEU A 108 -3.15 7.54 -12.29
CA LEU A 108 -3.87 8.42 -11.37
C LEU A 108 -2.94 9.47 -10.75
N SER A 109 -1.73 9.08 -10.34
CA SER A 109 -0.74 10.02 -9.77
C SER A 109 -0.27 11.10 -10.75
N MET A 110 -0.43 10.88 -12.07
CA MET A 110 -0.11 11.88 -13.09
C MET A 110 -1.19 12.94 -13.28
N ILE A 111 -2.43 12.67 -12.85
CA ILE A 111 -3.59 13.54 -13.12
C ILE A 111 -4.29 14.05 -11.85
N CYS A 112 -3.90 13.56 -10.68
CA CYS A 112 -4.50 13.87 -9.39
C CYS A 112 -3.42 14.25 -8.38
N ASP A 113 -3.80 15.03 -7.36
CA ASP A 113 -2.97 15.22 -6.18
C ASP A 113 -3.04 14.00 -5.23
N ASP A 114 -2.08 13.90 -4.31
CA ASP A 114 -1.96 12.73 -3.42
C ASP A 114 -3.22 12.44 -2.58
N PRO A 115 -3.90 13.44 -1.98
CA PRO A 115 -5.16 13.19 -1.28
C PRO A 115 -6.22 12.58 -2.18
N ARG A 116 -6.33 13.04 -3.44
CA ARG A 116 -7.30 12.49 -4.39
C ARG A 116 -6.92 11.10 -4.85
N VAL A 117 -5.63 10.81 -5.04
CA VAL A 117 -5.16 9.45 -5.34
C VAL A 117 -5.55 8.48 -4.22
N LEU A 118 -5.37 8.84 -2.94
CA LEU A 118 -5.80 8.00 -1.83
C LEU A 118 -7.32 7.76 -1.81
N GLN A 119 -8.12 8.80 -2.08
CA GLN A 119 -9.58 8.65 -2.15
C GLN A 119 -10.02 7.68 -3.27
N LEU A 120 -9.34 7.71 -4.42
CA LEU A 120 -9.68 6.88 -5.56
C LEU A 120 -9.17 5.44 -5.40
N THR A 121 -8.00 5.25 -4.79
CA THR A 121 -7.37 3.94 -4.63
C THR A 121 -7.94 3.14 -3.47
N GLY A 122 -8.47 3.78 -2.43
CA GLY A 122 -9.12 3.10 -1.30
C GLY A 122 -10.16 2.05 -1.74
N PRO A 123 -11.19 2.43 -2.51
CA PRO A 123 -12.17 1.47 -3.03
C PRO A 123 -11.59 0.40 -3.96
N LEU A 124 -10.48 0.69 -4.66
CA LEU A 124 -9.81 -0.31 -5.50
C LEU A 124 -9.17 -1.40 -4.63
N PHE A 125 -8.48 -1.02 -3.55
CA PHE A 125 -7.92 -1.99 -2.60
C PHE A 125 -9.01 -2.72 -1.81
N ASP A 126 -10.12 -2.05 -1.45
CA ASP A 126 -11.28 -2.73 -0.86
C ASP A 126 -11.84 -3.80 -1.80
N GLY A 127 -11.97 -3.47 -3.10
CA GLY A 127 -12.43 -4.40 -4.13
C GLY A 127 -11.46 -5.57 -4.35
N LEU A 128 -10.16 -5.28 -4.43
CA LEU A 128 -9.12 -6.30 -4.60
C LEU A 128 -9.07 -7.25 -3.39
N TYR A 129 -9.16 -6.70 -2.18
CA TYR A 129 -9.24 -7.47 -0.95
C TYR A 129 -10.47 -8.39 -0.97
N GLU A 130 -11.67 -7.85 -1.24
CA GLU A 130 -12.90 -8.66 -1.25
C GLU A 130 -12.89 -9.73 -2.36
N TYR A 131 -12.27 -9.44 -3.51
CA TYR A 131 -12.06 -10.42 -4.57
C TYR A 131 -11.24 -11.62 -4.08
N HIS A 132 -10.06 -11.38 -3.49
CA HIS A 132 -9.22 -12.46 -2.97
C HIS A 132 -9.82 -13.14 -1.74
N HIS A 133 -10.52 -12.39 -0.89
CA HIS A 133 -11.27 -12.94 0.24
C HIS A 133 -12.36 -13.92 -0.21
N ARG A 134 -13.16 -13.56 -1.22
CA ARG A 134 -14.12 -14.49 -1.82
C ARG A 134 -13.45 -15.68 -2.50
N ALA A 135 -12.32 -15.45 -3.17
CA ALA A 135 -11.58 -16.54 -3.81
C ALA A 135 -11.13 -17.58 -2.77
N LEU A 136 -10.63 -17.11 -1.63
CA LEU A 136 -10.21 -17.94 -0.50
C LEU A 136 -11.40 -18.74 0.07
N LEU A 137 -12.54 -18.08 0.31
CA LEU A 137 -13.74 -18.74 0.85
C LEU A 137 -14.34 -19.78 -0.11
N LEU A 138 -14.28 -19.53 -1.42
CA LEU A 138 -14.83 -20.41 -2.45
C LEU A 138 -13.86 -21.51 -2.89
N GLY A 139 -12.56 -21.36 -2.61
CA GLY A 139 -11.51 -22.21 -3.15
C GLY A 139 -11.35 -22.10 -4.68
N ARG A 140 -11.84 -21.01 -5.29
CA ARG A 140 -11.79 -20.73 -6.73
C ARG A 140 -12.00 -19.24 -7.00
N THR A 141 -11.67 -18.80 -8.22
CA THR A 141 -11.91 -17.42 -8.67
C THR A 141 -13.41 -17.03 -8.58
N PRO A 142 -13.74 -15.86 -8.00
CA PRO A 142 -15.09 -15.30 -8.02
C PRO A 142 -15.55 -14.99 -9.46
N ALA A 143 -16.87 -15.07 -9.69
CA ALA A 143 -17.49 -14.79 -10.98
C ALA A 143 -17.70 -13.28 -11.21
#